data_AF-A0A183J3A9-F1
#
_entry.id   AF-A0A183J3A9-F1
#
_cell.length_a   1.000
_cell.length_b   1.000
_cell.length_c   1.000
_cell.angle_alpha   90.00
_cell.angle_beta   90.00
_cell.angle_gamma   90.00
#
_symmetry.space_group_name_H-M   'P 1'
#
loop_
_entity.id
_entity.type
_entity.pdbx_description
1 polymer ?
#
loop_
_entity_poly.entity_id
_entity_poly.type
_entity_poly.pdbx_seq_one_letter_code
_entity_poly.pdbx_strand_id
1 'polypeptide(L)'
;MEGECSLLSKTVNDLMKANMNYQQQAQEVRLLRRLLVCPLCERNIKDAILLTCLHTFCASCLSLRYRNREWQCPTCGKAFFYSDIEGTN
;
A
#
# COMPACT_ATOMS: atom_id res chain seq x y z
N MET A 1 18.39 31.70 -36.91
CA MET A 1 16.99 31.32 -36.54
C MET A 1 16.77 29.81 -36.42
N GLU A 2 17.68 28.93 -36.90
CA GLU A 2 17.50 27.47 -36.79
C GLU A 2 17.87 26.87 -35.41
N GLY A 3 18.73 27.55 -34.63
CA GLY A 3 19.21 27.06 -33.34
C GLY A 3 18.14 26.97 -32.24
N GLU A 4 17.22 27.94 -32.19
CA GLU A 4 16.21 28.05 -31.13
C GLU A 4 15.17 26.90 -31.19
N CYS A 5 14.80 26.47 -32.39
CA CYS A 5 13.86 25.35 -32.59
C CYS A 5 14.46 24.01 -32.11
N SER A 6 15.77 23.82 -32.28
CA SER A 6 16.48 22.62 -31.83
C SER A 6 16.59 22.53 -30.29
N LEU A 7 16.76 23.67 -29.63
CA LEU A 7 16.79 23.79 -28.17
C LEU A 7 15.43 23.48 -27.55
N LEU A 8 14.35 24.05 -28.13
CA LEU A 8 12.97 23.75 -27.73
C LEU A 8 12.66 22.24 -27.80
N SER A 9 13.02 21.59 -28.92
CA SER A 9 12.78 20.15 -29.09
C SER A 9 13.56 19.30 -28.07
N LYS A 10 14.82 19.65 -27.77
CA LYS A 10 15.61 18.98 -26.71
C LYS A 10 14.94 19.12 -25.35
N THR A 11 14.54 20.34 -24.98
CA THR A 11 13.85 20.61 -23.71
C THR A 11 12.56 19.82 -23.60
N VAL A 12 11.74 19.75 -24.65
CA VAL A 12 10.51 18.94 -24.66
C VAL A 12 10.82 17.47 -24.43
N ASN A 13 11.81 16.91 -25.12
CA ASN A 13 12.21 15.51 -24.94
C ASN A 13 12.72 15.21 -23.53
N ASP A 14 13.49 16.11 -22.94
CA ASP A 14 14.01 15.93 -21.59
C ASP A 14 12.91 16.05 -20.52
N LEU A 15 11.94 16.95 -20.71
CA LEU A 15 10.74 17.01 -19.88
C LEU A 15 9.88 15.74 -20.00
N MET A 16 9.73 15.19 -21.21
CA MET A 16 9.03 13.93 -21.42
C MET A 16 9.70 12.77 -20.68
N LYS A 17 11.03 12.67 -20.74
CA LYS A 17 11.79 11.67 -19.97
C LYS A 17 11.61 11.85 -18.46
N ALA A 18 11.71 13.09 -17.97
CA ALA A 18 11.51 13.38 -16.55
C ALA A 18 10.12 12.99 -16.07
N ASN A 19 9.08 13.29 -16.85
CA ASN A 19 7.70 12.90 -16.56
C ASN A 19 7.53 11.36 -16.51
N MET A 20 8.12 10.64 -17.47
CA MET A 20 8.09 9.18 -17.48
C MET A 20 8.77 8.58 -16.24
N ASN A 21 9.91 9.15 -15.83
CA ASN A 21 10.63 8.70 -14.64
C ASN A 21 9.83 8.97 -13.35
N TYR A 22 9.19 10.14 -13.25
CA TYR A 22 8.27 10.47 -12.16
C TYR A 22 7.07 9.51 -12.09
N GLN A 23 6.49 9.16 -13.24
CA GLN A 23 5.39 8.20 -13.30
C GLN A 23 5.80 6.81 -12.80
N GLN A 24 7.00 6.34 -13.17
CA GLN A 24 7.57 5.08 -12.69
C GLN A 24 7.79 5.11 -11.17
N GLN A 25 8.43 6.16 -10.66
CA GLN A 25 8.67 6.34 -9.23
C GLN A 25 7.35 6.39 -8.45
N ALA A 26 6.36 7.12 -8.96
CA ALA A 26 5.04 7.18 -8.34
C ALA A 26 4.35 5.81 -8.31
N GLN A 27 4.53 4.98 -9.33
CA GLN A 27 4.02 3.60 -9.34
C GLN A 27 4.73 2.73 -8.30
N GLU A 28 6.04 2.83 -8.19
CA GLU A 28 6.83 2.10 -7.20
C GLU A 28 6.41 2.45 -5.77
N VAL A 29 6.27 3.75 -5.47
CA VAL A 29 5.76 4.22 -4.17
C VAL A 29 4.37 3.65 -3.87
N ARG A 30 3.47 3.60 -4.86
CA ARG A 30 2.14 2.99 -4.70
C ARG A 30 2.24 1.49 -4.38
N LEU A 31 3.13 0.76 -5.03
CA LEU A 31 3.33 -0.68 -4.79
C LEU A 31 3.89 -0.94 -3.39
N LEU A 32 4.96 -0.23 -3.01
CA LEU A 32 5.56 -0.33 -1.68
C LEU A 32 4.56 0.02 -0.58
N ARG A 33 3.76 1.07 -0.79
CA ARG A 33 2.70 1.45 0.16
C ARG A 33 1.68 0.32 0.36
N ARG A 34 1.24 -0.37 -0.70
CA ARG A 34 0.30 -1.51 -0.57
C ARG A 34 0.87 -2.68 0.21
N LEU A 35 2.18 -2.88 0.16
CA LEU A 35 2.86 -3.94 0.92
C LEU A 35 2.91 -3.61 2.42
N LEU A 36 3.13 -2.35 2.77
CA LEU A 36 3.37 -1.91 4.15
C LEU A 36 2.11 -1.43 4.88
N VAL A 37 1.14 -0.86 4.17
CA VAL A 37 -0.03 -0.20 4.77
C VAL A 37 -1.21 -1.15 4.84
N CYS A 38 -1.92 -1.13 5.96
CA CYS A 38 -3.11 -1.94 6.19
C CYS A 38 -4.20 -1.64 5.14
N PRO A 39 -4.72 -2.66 4.46
CA PRO A 39 -5.72 -2.48 3.39
C PRO A 39 -7.11 -2.08 3.92
N LEU A 40 -7.35 -2.18 5.24
CA LEU A 40 -8.66 -1.85 5.83
C LEU A 40 -8.82 -0.37 6.14
N CYS A 41 -7.74 0.28 6.57
CA CYS A 41 -7.78 1.67 7.01
C CYS A 41 -6.94 2.61 6.13
N GLU A 42 -6.09 2.06 5.25
CA GLU A 42 -5.18 2.77 4.34
C GLU A 42 -4.26 3.82 5.01
N ARG A 43 -4.14 3.74 6.34
CA ARG A 43 -3.44 4.72 7.20
C ARG A 43 -2.32 4.06 7.98
N ASN A 44 -2.64 3.04 8.77
CA ASN A 44 -1.67 2.38 9.66
C ASN A 44 -0.83 1.37 8.89
N ILE A 45 0.39 1.13 9.37
CA ILE A 45 1.21 0.02 8.89
C ILE A 45 0.59 -1.32 9.29
N LYS A 46 0.96 -2.38 8.57
CA LYS A 46 0.64 -3.75 8.95
C LYS A 46 1.56 -4.16 10.09
N ASP A 47 1.00 -4.33 11.27
CA ASP A 47 1.70 -4.65 12.53
C ASP A 47 1.07 -5.85 13.26
N ALA A 48 0.07 -6.51 12.67
CA ALA A 48 -0.55 -7.72 13.19
C ALA A 48 -0.89 -8.76 12.10
N ILE A 49 -0.72 -10.03 12.39
CA ILE A 49 -1.00 -11.17 11.54
C ILE A 49 -2.08 -12.07 12.15
N LEU A 50 -2.96 -12.62 11.31
CA LEU A 50 -3.89 -13.68 11.71
C LEU A 50 -3.25 -15.05 11.50
N LEU A 51 -2.95 -15.77 12.58
CA LEU A 51 -2.27 -17.07 12.52
C LEU A 51 -3.06 -18.15 11.76
N THR A 52 -4.40 -18.04 11.70
CA THR A 52 -5.28 -18.99 10.99
C THR A 52 -5.14 -18.96 9.47
N CYS A 53 -4.68 -17.84 8.91
CA CYS A 53 -4.66 -17.63 7.46
C CYS A 53 -3.48 -16.82 6.92
N LEU A 54 -2.62 -16.32 7.80
CA LEU A 54 -1.42 -15.53 7.52
C LEU A 54 -1.66 -14.20 6.79
N HIS A 55 -2.90 -13.70 6.78
CA HIS A 55 -3.19 -12.35 6.30
C HIS A 55 -2.82 -11.31 7.36
N THR A 56 -2.19 -10.22 6.91
CA THR A 56 -1.62 -9.17 7.77
C THR A 56 -2.41 -7.88 7.65
N PHE A 57 -2.68 -7.24 8.78
CA PHE A 57 -3.45 -6.00 8.92
C PHE A 57 -2.85 -5.11 10.02
N CYS A 58 -3.53 -4.01 10.32
CA CYS A 58 -3.22 -3.22 11.51
C CYS A 58 -3.88 -3.81 12.77
N ALA A 59 -3.21 -3.80 13.92
CA ALA A 59 -3.68 -4.32 15.19
C ALA A 59 -4.97 -3.61 15.64
N SER A 60 -5.05 -2.30 15.44
CA SER A 60 -6.26 -1.52 15.74
C SER A 60 -7.45 -1.93 14.85
N CYS A 61 -7.20 -2.32 13.61
CA CYS A 61 -8.21 -2.80 12.67
C CYS A 61 -8.76 -4.17 13.08
N LEU A 62 -7.86 -5.10 13.43
CA LEU A 62 -8.25 -6.45 13.89
C LEU A 62 -8.99 -6.38 15.23
N SER A 63 -8.52 -5.57 16.17
CA SER A 63 -9.18 -5.35 17.46
C SER A 63 -10.58 -4.77 17.32
N LEU A 64 -10.77 -3.80 16.42
CA LEU A 64 -12.08 -3.23 16.13
C LEU A 64 -13.04 -4.28 15.56
N ARG A 65 -12.60 -5.08 14.59
CA ARG A 65 -13.40 -6.15 14.00
C ARG A 65 -13.79 -7.20 15.02
N TYR A 66 -12.86 -7.60 15.89
CA TYR A 66 -13.15 -8.57 16.95
C TYR A 66 -14.22 -8.03 17.92
N ARG A 67 -14.13 -6.77 18.34
CA ARG A 67 -15.14 -6.09 19.17
C ARG A 67 -16.51 -5.99 18.48
N ASN A 68 -16.52 -5.77 17.17
CA ASN A 68 -17.74 -5.69 16.36
C ASN A 68 -18.34 -7.07 16.03
N ARG A 69 -17.79 -8.17 16.56
CA ARG A 69 -18.20 -9.56 16.26
C ARG A 69 -17.99 -9.97 14.80
N GLU A 70 -17.08 -9.30 14.10
CA GLU A 70 -16.67 -9.63 12.73
C GLU A 70 -15.47 -10.59 12.76
N TRP A 71 -15.68 -11.80 13.26
CA TRP A 71 -14.62 -12.80 13.51
C TRP A 71 -14.14 -13.54 12.26
N GLN A 72 -14.24 -12.90 11.10
CA GLN A 72 -13.84 -13.46 9.80
C GLN A 72 -12.74 -12.61 9.19
N CYS A 73 -11.71 -13.26 8.66
CA CYS A 73 -10.62 -12.60 7.96
C CYS A 73 -11.18 -11.77 6.80
N PRO A 74 -10.86 -10.47 6.70
CA PRO A 74 -11.36 -9.61 5.63
C PRO A 74 -10.91 -10.02 4.22
N THR A 75 -9.83 -10.80 4.11
CA THR A 75 -9.28 -11.22 2.81
C THR A 75 -9.82 -12.56 2.35
N CYS A 76 -10.02 -13.53 3.24
CA CYS A 76 -10.40 -14.90 2.86
C CYS A 76 -11.62 -15.47 3.59
N GLY A 77 -12.24 -14.72 4.52
CA GLY A 77 -13.45 -15.13 5.23
C GLY A 77 -13.24 -16.22 6.31
N LYS A 78 -12.02 -16.75 6.49
CA LYS A 78 -11.72 -17.73 7.54
C LYS A 78 -11.99 -17.15 8.92
N ALA A 79 -12.63 -17.94 9.78
CA ALA A 79 -12.86 -17.56 11.16
C ALA A 79 -11.53 -17.42 11.92
N PHE A 80 -11.47 -16.50 12.88
CA PHE A 80 -10.34 -16.33 13.79
C PHE A 80 -10.83 -15.90 15.18
N PHE A 81 -10.07 -16.25 16.21
CA PHE A 81 -10.29 -15.84 17.59
C PHE A 81 -9.26 -14.81 18.03
N TYR A 82 -9.47 -14.21 19.21
CA TYR A 82 -8.53 -13.23 19.75
C TYR A 82 -7.11 -13.81 19.94
N SER A 83 -6.99 -15.09 20.30
CA SER A 83 -5.72 -15.81 20.44
C SER A 83 -4.96 -16.00 19.13
N ASP A 84 -5.63 -15.81 17.98
CA ASP A 84 -5.01 -15.97 16.66
C ASP A 84 -4.42 -14.66 16.13
N ILE A 85 -4.58 -13.56 16.86
CA ILE A 85 -4.02 -12.25 16.52
C ILE A 85 -2.64 -12.15 17.16
N GLU A 86 -1.59 -12.15 16.35
CA GLU A 86 -0.22 -11.91 16.79
C GLU A 86 0.27 -10.58 16.22
N GLY A 87 0.82 -9.69 17.04
CA GLY A 87 1.26 -8.37 16.59
C GLY A 87 2.07 -7.60 17.62
N THR A 88 2.81 -6.60 17.17
CA THR A 88 3.59 -5.73 18.06
C THR A 88 2.64 -4.73 18.71
N ASN A 89 2.40 -4.86 20.02
CA ASN A 89 1.72 -3.85 20.83
C ASN A 89 2.46 -2.51 20.84
#